data_AF-A0A2R6FIN2-F1
#
_entry.id   AF-A0A2R6FIN2-F1
#
_cell.length_a   1.000
_cell.length_b   1.000
_cell.length_c   1.000
_cell.angle_alpha   90.00
_cell.angle_beta   90.00
_cell.angle_gamma   90.00
#
_symmetry.space_group_name_H-M   'P 1'
#
loop_
_entity.id
_entity.type
_entity.pdbx_description
1 polymer ?
#
loop_
_entity_poly.entity_id
_entity_poly.type
_entity_poly.pdbx_seq_one_letter_code
_entity_poly.pdbx_strand_id
1 'polypeptide(L)' 'MVGYYDVVLGLIPVTLIGLTALLVGGGLPLWLSVPLSSTVAVGLIGHAMFVNGPEPAAVPEPAADVPASSGHRPAD' A
#
# COMPACT_ATOMS: atom_id res chain seq x y z
N MET A 1 -3.70 13.79 1.95
CA MET A 1 -2.61 13.75 0.96
C MET A 1 -2.64 12.37 0.35
N VAL A 2 -2.79 12.28 -0.98
CA VAL A 2 -2.77 10.98 -1.67
C VAL A 2 -1.37 10.40 -1.51
N GLY A 3 -1.28 9.25 -0.85
CA GLY A 3 -0.02 8.56 -0.60
C GLY A 3 0.40 7.67 -1.77
N TYR A 4 1.61 7.11 -1.70
CA TYR A 4 2.10 6.13 -2.68
C TYR A 4 1.14 4.96 -2.87
N TYR A 5 0.66 4.37 -1.76
CA TYR A 5 -0.23 3.23 -1.78
C TYR A 5 -1.61 3.55 -2.34
N ASP A 6 -2.10 4.79 -2.17
CA ASP A 6 -3.37 5.22 -2.77
C ASP A 6 -3.25 5.28 -4.31
N VAL A 7 -2.10 5.75 -4.82
CA VAL A 7 -1.82 5.77 -6.27
C VAL A 7 -1.70 4.35 -6.81
N VAL A 8 -0.93 3.48 -6.16
CA VAL A 8 -0.81 2.07 -6.57
C VAL A 8 -2.18 1.39 -6.58
N LEU A 9 -2.99 1.62 -5.54
CA LEU A 9 -4.32 1.05 -5.42
C LEU A 9 -5.23 1.50 -6.57
N GLY A 10 -5.13 2.77 -7.00
CA GLY A 10 -5.84 3.26 -8.18
C GLY A 10 -5.31 2.69 -9.51
N LEU A 11 -4.00 2.48 -9.62
CA LEU A 11 -3.37 1.95 -10.84
C LEU A 11 -3.74 0.49 -11.13
N ILE A 12 -4.00 -0.34 -10.11
CA ILE A 12 -4.38 -1.74 -10.29
C ILE A 12 -5.66 -1.91 -11.16
N PRO A 13 -6.82 -1.33 -10.79
CA PRO A 13 -8.02 -1.43 -11.63
C PRO A 13 -7.86 -0.67 -12.95
N VAL A 14 -7.14 0.46 -12.97
CA VAL A 14 -6.89 1.24 -14.19
C VAL A 14 -6.10 0.42 -15.21
N THR A 15 -5.03 -0.25 -14.79
CA THR A 15 -4.23 -1.09 -15.69
C THR A 15 -5.01 -2.34 -16.11
N LEU A 16 -5.72 -3.00 -15.19
CA LEU A 16 -6.49 -4.18 -15.53
C LEU A 16 -7.61 -3.86 -16.54
N ILE A 17 -8.46 -2.89 -16.26
CA ILE A 17 -9.61 -2.54 -17.11
C ILE A 17 -9.16 -1.75 -18.33
N GLY A 18 -8.31 -0.74 -18.14
CA GLY A 18 -7.85 0.14 -19.21
C GLY A 18 -7.01 -0.59 -20.27
N LEU A 19 -6.04 -1.42 -19.86
CA LEU A 19 -5.30 -2.22 -20.83
C LEU A 19 -6.19 -3.28 -21.47
N THR A 20 -7.06 -3.95 -20.71
CA THR A 20 -7.98 -4.92 -21.33
C THR A 20 -8.85 -4.26 -22.39
N ALA A 21 -9.43 -3.08 -22.11
CA ALA A 21 -10.24 -2.33 -23.06
C ALA A 21 -9.42 -1.91 -24.29
N LEU A 22 -8.17 -1.47 -24.10
CA LEU A 22 -7.27 -1.08 -25.18
C LEU A 22 -6.90 -2.28 -26.08
N LEU A 23 -6.57 -3.43 -25.48
CA LEU A 23 -6.22 -4.65 -26.21
C LEU A 23 -7.42 -5.20 -26.99
N VAL A 24 -8.61 -5.24 -26.37
CA VAL A 24 -9.85 -5.65 -27.03
C VAL A 24 -10.22 -4.68 -28.16
N GLY A 25 -10.12 -3.37 -27.93
CA GLY A 25 -10.32 -2.34 -28.96
C GLY A 25 -9.31 -2.45 -30.12
N GLY A 26 -8.12 -2.97 -29.85
CA GLY A 26 -7.09 -3.31 -30.84
C GLY A 26 -7.31 -4.64 -31.56
N GLY A 27 -8.38 -5.38 -31.26
CA GLY A 27 -8.75 -6.62 -31.93
C GLY A 27 -8.25 -7.91 -31.27
N LEU A 28 -7.61 -7.85 -30.09
CA LEU A 28 -7.27 -9.05 -29.33
C LEU A 28 -8.51 -9.65 -28.66
N PRO A 29 -8.63 -10.99 -28.60
CA PRO A 29 -9.75 -11.61 -27.92
C PRO A 29 -9.68 -11.39 -26.40
N LEU A 30 -10.85 -11.37 -25.76
CA LEU A 30 -10.96 -11.08 -24.32
C LEU A 30 -10.16 -12.06 -23.45
N TRP A 31 -10.22 -13.36 -23.78
CA TRP A 31 -9.52 -14.41 -23.03
C TRP A 31 -7.99 -14.27 -23.05
N LEU A 32 -7.43 -13.55 -24.02
CA LEU A 32 -6.00 -13.22 -24.09
C LEU A 32 -5.69 -11.85 -23.48
N SER A 33 -6.58 -10.88 -23.66
CA SER A 33 -6.40 -9.51 -23.17
C SER A 33 -6.38 -9.43 -21.64
N VAL A 34 -7.29 -10.16 -20.99
CA VAL A 34 -7.41 -10.21 -19.52
C VAL A 34 -6.15 -10.77 -18.84
N PRO A 35 -5.60 -11.93 -19.22
CA PRO A 35 -4.37 -12.41 -18.58
C PRO A 35 -3.17 -11.50 -18.87
N LEU A 36 -3.06 -10.90 -20.07
CA LEU A 36 -1.97 -9.96 -20.38
C LEU A 36 -2.01 -8.72 -19.49
N SER A 37 -3.16 -8.05 -19.37
CA SER A 37 -3.31 -6.89 -18.48
C SER A 37 -3.10 -7.26 -17.00
N SER A 38 -3.50 -8.47 -16.61
CA SER A 38 -3.30 -8.99 -15.25
C SER A 38 -1.82 -9.09 -14.88
N THR A 39 -0.92 -9.40 -15.83
CA THR A 39 0.53 -9.42 -15.54
C THR A 39 1.06 -8.05 -15.11
N VAL A 40 0.56 -6.97 -15.70
CA VAL A 40 0.93 -5.60 -15.33
C VAL A 40 0.38 -5.25 -13.94
N ALA A 41 -0.88 -5.60 -13.66
CA ALA A 41 -1.48 -5.39 -12.36
C ALA A 41 -0.73 -6.16 -11.24
N VAL A 42 -0.38 -7.43 -11.48
CA VAL A 42 0.43 -8.24 -10.56
C VAL A 42 1.84 -7.65 -10.39
N GLY A 43 2.43 -7.13 -11.47
CA GLY A 43 3.71 -6.42 -11.42
C GLY A 43 3.66 -5.17 -10.53
N LEU A 44 2.58 -4.39 -10.58
CA LEU A 44 2.36 -3.24 -9.68
C LEU A 44 2.23 -3.67 -8.22
N ILE A 45 1.45 -4.73 -7.95
CA ILE A 45 1.32 -5.31 -6.60
C ILE A 45 2.69 -5.75 -6.10
N GLY A 46 3.45 -6.49 -6.91
CA GLY A 46 4.81 -6.92 -6.58
C GLY A 46 5.74 -5.73 -6.33
N HIS A 47 5.71 -4.71 -7.18
CA HIS A 47 6.52 -3.50 -6.98
C HIS A 47 6.22 -2.82 -5.63
N ALA A 48 4.94 -2.68 -5.28
CA ALA A 48 4.55 -2.09 -4.01
C ALA A 48 4.97 -2.95 -2.80
N MET A 49 4.90 -4.28 -2.92
CA MET A 49 5.29 -5.19 -1.83
C MET A 49 6.80 -5.31 -1.65
N PHE A 50 7.58 -5.29 -2.73
CA PHE A 50 9.01 -5.61 -2.70
C PHE A 50 9.94 -4.39 -2.84
N VAL A 51 9.52 -3.32 -3.51
CA VAL A 51 10.38 -2.12 -3.70
C VAL A 51 10.11 -1.06 -2.64
N ASN A 52 8.84 -0.82 -2.32
CA ASN A 52 8.44 0.14 -1.30
C ASN A 52 7.53 -0.52 -0.26
N GLY A 53 8.00 -1.67 0.26
CA GLY A 53 7.22 -2.57 1.10
C GLY A 53 6.56 -1.89 2.30
N PRO A 54 5.49 -2.48 2.85
CA PRO A 54 4.72 -1.85 3.92
C PRO A 54 5.59 -1.70 5.17
N GLU A 55 5.72 -0.46 5.64
CA GLU A 55 6.39 -0.16 6.90
C GLU A 55 5.62 -0.83 8.06
N PRO A 56 6.32 -1.40 9.06
CA PRO A 56 5.67 -1.90 10.25
C PRO A 56 4.81 -0.81 10.87
N ALA A 57 3.54 -1.12 11.14
CA ALA A 57 2.69 -0.22 11.89
C ALA A 57 3.37 0.09 13.23
N ALA A 58 3.59 1.38 13.53
CA ALA A 58 4.12 1.78 14.82
C ALA A 58 3.18 1.27 15.90
N VAL A 59 3.62 0.26 16.64
CA VAL A 59 2.94 -0.17 17.87
C VAL A 59 3.01 1.04 18.79
N PRO A 60 1.88 1.60 19.24
CA PRO A 60 1.92 2.66 20.24
C PRO A 60 2.69 2.11 21.43
N GLU A 61 3.85 2.70 21.71
CA GLU A 61 4.59 2.40 22.93
C GLU A 61 3.60 2.63 24.08
N PRO A 62 3.37 1.64 24.97
CA PRO A 62 2.52 1.85 26.14
C PRO A 62 3.03 3.12 26.79
N ALA A 63 2.16 4.14 26.91
CA ALA A 63 2.52 5.38 27.56
C ALA A 63 3.20 5.00 28.87
N ALA A 64 4.51 5.24 28.96
CA ALA A 64 5.22 5.06 30.21
C ALA A 64 4.44 5.90 31.20
N ASP A 65 3.78 5.24 32.16
CA ASP A 65 3.22 5.90 33.32
C ASP A 65 4.35 6.78 33.84
N VAL A 66 4.23 8.09 33.59
CA VAL A 66 5.13 9.08 34.16
C VAL A 66 5.02 8.83 35.66
N PRO A 67 6.08 8.34 36.33
CA PRO A 67 5.97 8.07 37.75
C PRO A 67 5.60 9.41 38.38
N ALA A 68 4.45 9.45 39.06
CA ALA A 68 4.07 10.60 39.86
C ALA A 68 5.31 11.04 40.62
N SER A 69 5.75 12.27 40.36
CA SER A 69 6.94 12.87 40.94
C SER A 69 7.06 12.42 42.39
N SER A 70 8.14 11.71 42.69
CA SER A 70 8.51 11.30 44.03
C SER A 70 8.56 12.55 44.91
N GLY A 71 7.46 12.79 45.62
CA GLY A 71 7.34 13.74 46.71
C GLY A 71 8.18 13.23 47.88
N HIS A 72 9.49 13.34 47.75
CA HIS A 72 10.44 13.14 48.83
C HIS A 72 11.23 14.46 48.97
N ARG A 73 10.76 15.31 49.89
CA ARG A 73 11.52 16.47 50.39
C ARG A 73 12.10 16.07 51.76
N PRO A 74 13.40 15.77 51.87
CA PRO A 74 14.01 15.53 53.17
C PRO A 74 14.54 16.83 53.80
N ALA A 75 14.35 16.88 55.12
CA ALA A 75 15.07 17.62 56.17
C ALA A 75 14.89 19.14 56.35
N ASP A 76 14.03 19.49 57.32
CA ASP A 76 14.28 20.44 58.41
C ASP A 76 13.51 20.01 59.68
#